data_AF-A0A3D5K5N3-F1
#
_entry.id   AF-A0A3D5K5N3-F1
#
_cell.length_a   1.000
_cell.length_b   1.000
_cell.length_c   1.000
_cell.angle_alpha   90.00
_cell.angle_beta   90.00
_cell.angle_gamma   90.00
#
_symmetry.space_group_name_H-M   'P 1'
#
loop_
_entity.id
_entity.type
_entity.pdbx_description
1 polymer ?
#
loop_
_entity_poly.entity_id
_entity_poly.type
_entity_poly.pdbx_seq_one_letter_code
_entity_poly.pdbx_strand_id
1 'polypeptide(L)'
;DDPYLPVHYPTINLLGFLQGDERWMSVGVCQTATPEDFLLFGNLLAQAIDMSDRRVVLLASGGLSHRFWPLMEFADHESASLDNIRTPEAREADEKVLRWWEQGDHRQVIEYQPEYRRHAPEGFFGHYLMMVGAIGGSACSAAGLRYSEYESAAGTGQVHMWFEKPVSGWTAQK
;
A
#
# COMPACT_ATOMS: atom_id res chain seq x y z
N ASP A 1 17.02 -21.37 1.09
CA ASP A 1 17.71 -20.13 1.46
C ASP A 1 18.87 -19.89 0.51
N ASP A 2 18.73 -18.88 -0.35
CA ASP A 2 19.85 -18.38 -1.14
C ASP A 2 20.47 -17.21 -0.35
N PRO A 3 21.69 -17.37 0.18
CA PRO A 3 22.35 -16.33 0.98
C PRO A 3 22.77 -15.09 0.16
N TYR A 4 22.58 -15.11 -1.18
CA TYR A 4 22.97 -14.05 -2.09
C TYR A 4 21.80 -13.23 -2.64
N LEU A 5 20.54 -13.59 -2.32
CA LEU A 5 19.40 -12.74 -2.67
C LEU A 5 19.51 -11.45 -1.86
N PRO A 6 19.73 -10.28 -2.51
CA PRO A 6 19.89 -9.03 -1.79
C PRO A 6 18.59 -8.67 -1.08
N VAL A 7 18.69 -8.26 0.19
CA VAL A 7 17.58 -7.59 0.88
C VAL A 7 17.24 -6.35 0.06
N HIS A 8 15.99 -6.25 -0.41
CA HIS A 8 15.59 -5.17 -1.31
C HIS A 8 15.41 -3.85 -0.55
N TYR A 9 15.74 -2.74 -1.22
CA TYR A 9 15.66 -1.39 -0.66
C TYR A 9 14.33 -1.07 0.07
N PRO A 10 13.14 -1.47 -0.42
CA PRO A 10 11.89 -1.22 0.31
C PRO A 10 11.86 -1.86 1.70
N THR A 11 12.46 -3.04 1.85
CA THR A 11 12.61 -3.69 3.16
C THR A 11 13.64 -2.95 4.02
N ILE A 12 14.80 -2.58 3.47
CA ILE A 12 15.85 -1.84 4.20
C ILE A 12 15.34 -0.49 4.72
N ASN A 13 14.55 0.24 3.94
CA ASN A 13 14.04 1.55 4.30
C ASN A 13 13.15 1.53 5.56
N LEU A 14 12.41 0.44 5.78
CA LEU A 14 11.53 0.27 6.93
C LEU A 14 12.23 -0.34 8.15
N LEU A 15 13.24 -1.19 7.91
CA LEU A 15 13.93 -1.94 8.97
C LEU A 15 14.47 -1.03 10.08
N GLY A 16 15.10 0.09 9.75
CA GLY A 16 15.66 1.01 10.76
C GLY A 16 14.63 1.60 11.73
N PHE A 17 13.36 1.66 11.34
CA PHE A 17 12.28 2.25 12.14
C PHE A 17 11.37 1.22 12.81
N LEU A 18 11.21 0.03 12.20
CA LEU A 18 10.22 -0.96 12.61
C LEU A 18 10.83 -2.29 13.12
N GLN A 19 12.15 -2.50 12.99
CA GLN A 19 12.78 -3.74 13.43
C GLN A 19 12.84 -3.84 14.96
N GLY A 20 12.16 -4.84 15.52
CA GLY A 20 12.40 -5.37 16.87
C GLY A 20 13.05 -6.74 16.82
N ASP A 21 12.53 -7.70 17.60
CA ASP A 21 12.98 -9.11 17.58
C ASP A 21 12.26 -9.95 16.50
N GLU A 22 11.37 -9.33 15.71
CA GLU A 22 10.58 -10.00 14.70
C GLU A 22 11.40 -10.50 13.50
N ARG A 23 10.91 -11.57 12.89
CA ARG A 23 11.42 -12.08 11.61
C ARG A 23 10.75 -11.34 10.45
N TRP A 24 11.53 -11.04 9.42
CA TRP A 24 11.06 -10.39 8.20
C TRP A 24 10.95 -11.36 7.04
N MET A 25 9.93 -11.18 6.22
CA MET A 25 9.74 -11.86 4.95
C MET A 25 9.39 -10.82 3.90
N SER A 26 10.23 -10.71 2.86
CA SER A 26 9.99 -9.80 1.76
C SER A 26 9.20 -10.50 0.66
N VAL A 27 8.18 -9.81 0.13
CA VAL A 27 7.38 -10.25 -1.01
C VAL A 27 7.49 -9.20 -2.11
N GLY A 28 7.84 -9.63 -3.31
CA GLY A 28 7.91 -8.75 -4.48
C GLY A 28 6.54 -8.57 -5.14
N VAL A 29 6.37 -7.45 -5.85
CA VAL A 29 5.25 -7.25 -6.77
C VAL A 29 5.61 -7.88 -8.11
N CYS A 30 4.87 -8.91 -8.52
CA CYS A 30 5.06 -9.56 -9.82
C CYS A 30 4.56 -8.65 -10.94
N GLN A 31 5.45 -8.26 -11.87
CA GLN A 31 5.10 -7.27 -12.90
C GLN A 31 4.11 -7.78 -13.95
N THR A 32 3.92 -9.09 -14.07
CA THR A 32 2.97 -9.72 -14.99
C THR A 32 1.63 -10.06 -14.34
N ALA A 33 1.49 -9.81 -13.03
CA ALA A 33 0.27 -10.11 -12.29
C ALA A 33 -0.83 -9.07 -12.55
N THR A 34 -2.08 -9.51 -12.53
CA THR A 34 -3.26 -8.65 -12.59
C THR A 34 -3.74 -8.26 -11.18
N PRO A 35 -4.69 -7.31 -11.06
CA PRO A 35 -5.31 -7.00 -9.77
C PRO A 35 -5.90 -8.23 -9.07
N GLU A 36 -6.50 -9.14 -9.83
CA GLU A 36 -7.08 -10.39 -9.33
C GLU A 36 -6.01 -11.33 -8.77
N ASP A 37 -4.85 -11.43 -9.42
CA ASP A 37 -3.71 -12.22 -8.92
C ASP A 37 -3.22 -11.68 -7.57
N PHE A 38 -3.12 -10.35 -7.41
CA PHE A 38 -2.71 -9.73 -6.15
C PHE A 38 -3.72 -9.99 -5.03
N LEU A 39 -5.02 -9.86 -5.31
CA LEU A 39 -6.09 -10.17 -4.35
C LEU A 39 -6.09 -11.66 -3.96
N LEU A 40 -5.90 -12.56 -4.94
CA LEU A 40 -5.77 -14.00 -4.70
C LEU A 40 -4.56 -14.30 -3.82
N PHE A 41 -3.40 -13.70 -4.12
CA PHE A 41 -2.21 -13.84 -3.29
C PHE A 41 -2.49 -13.44 -1.83
N GLY A 42 -3.15 -12.30 -1.61
CA GLY A 42 -3.55 -11.85 -0.28
C GLY A 42 -4.44 -12.88 0.44
N ASN A 43 -5.47 -13.39 -0.24
CA ASN A 43 -6.35 -14.41 0.33
C ASN A 43 -5.61 -15.70 0.70
N LEU A 44 -4.64 -16.13 -0.12
CA LEU A 44 -3.82 -17.31 0.17
C LEU A 44 -2.83 -17.05 1.31
N LEU A 45 -2.28 -15.84 1.40
CA LEU A 45 -1.43 -15.42 2.52
C LEU A 45 -2.20 -15.45 3.84
N ALA A 46 -3.45 -14.97 3.87
CA ALA A 46 -4.30 -15.05 5.05
C ALA A 46 -4.50 -16.50 5.52
N GLN A 47 -4.77 -17.43 4.61
CA GLN A 47 -4.90 -18.86 4.93
C GLN A 47 -3.59 -19.43 5.49
N ALA A 48 -2.44 -19.06 4.89
CA ALA A 48 -1.14 -19.50 5.38
C ALA A 48 -0.85 -18.98 6.79
N ILE A 49 -1.21 -17.73 7.09
CA ILE A 49 -1.08 -17.14 8.43
C ILE A 49 -1.99 -17.86 9.43
N ASP A 50 -3.24 -18.14 9.06
CA ASP A 50 -4.22 -18.82 9.93
C ASP A 50 -3.83 -20.28 10.24
N MET A 51 -3.15 -20.94 9.31
CA MET A 51 -2.54 -22.27 9.52
C MET A 51 -1.24 -22.24 10.34
N SER A 52 -0.71 -21.04 10.63
CA SER A 52 0.52 -20.87 11.41
C SER A 52 0.23 -20.54 12.88
N ASP A 53 1.22 -20.71 13.74
CA ASP A 53 1.19 -20.29 15.14
C ASP A 53 1.71 -18.84 15.34
N ARG A 54 1.74 -18.04 14.27
CA ARG A 54 2.42 -16.74 14.24
C ARG A 54 1.45 -15.57 14.27
N ARG A 55 1.89 -14.51 14.96
CA ARG A 55 1.31 -13.18 14.83
C ARG A 55 2.06 -12.44 13.72
N VAL A 56 1.32 -11.98 12.73
CA VAL A 56 1.90 -11.37 11.52
C VAL A 56 1.34 -9.97 11.33
N VAL A 57 2.23 -9.02 11.03
CA VAL A 57 1.90 -7.68 10.54
C VAL A 57 2.22 -7.65 9.05
N LEU A 58 1.31 -7.11 8.24
CA LEU A 58 1.51 -6.92 6.81
C LEU A 58 1.90 -5.47 6.55
N LEU A 59 3.04 -5.27 5.89
CA LEU A 59 3.53 -3.95 5.49
C LEU A 59 3.38 -3.78 3.98
N ALA A 60 2.33 -3.08 3.55
CA ALA A 60 2.08 -2.76 2.15
C ALA A 60 2.97 -1.60 1.67
N SER A 61 4.28 -1.83 1.61
CA SER A 61 5.28 -0.81 1.29
C SER A 61 5.20 -0.34 -0.16
N GLY A 62 4.57 0.82 -0.38
CA GLY A 62 4.51 1.52 -1.66
C GLY A 62 3.68 2.81 -1.56
N GLY A 63 3.97 3.76 -2.43
CA GLY A 63 3.29 5.05 -2.54
C GLY A 63 1.99 5.00 -3.32
N LEU A 64 1.31 6.14 -3.33
CA LEU A 64 0.06 6.39 -4.08
C LEU A 64 0.39 6.70 -5.55
N SER A 65 -0.18 7.73 -6.17
CA SER A 65 0.23 8.15 -7.51
C SER A 65 1.76 8.30 -7.60
N HIS A 66 2.38 7.69 -8.62
CA HIS A 66 3.82 7.45 -8.57
C HIS A 66 4.52 7.83 -9.89
N ARG A 67 4.51 9.13 -10.18
CA ARG A 67 5.25 9.72 -11.30
C ARG A 67 6.17 10.83 -10.80
N PHE A 68 7.47 10.62 -10.91
CA PHE A 68 8.45 11.65 -10.54
C PHE A 68 8.51 12.80 -11.54
N TRP A 69 8.97 13.96 -11.08
CA TRP A 69 9.46 15.02 -11.96
C TRP A 69 10.72 14.57 -12.70
N PRO A 70 10.98 15.08 -13.92
CA PRO A 70 12.24 14.85 -14.62
C PRO A 70 13.43 15.24 -13.75
N LEU A 71 14.55 14.52 -13.87
CA LEU A 71 15.72 14.73 -13.01
C LEU A 71 16.22 16.19 -12.99
N MET A 72 16.13 16.89 -14.13
CA MET A 72 16.53 18.30 -14.24
C MET A 72 15.63 19.27 -13.47
N GLU A 73 14.40 18.87 -13.16
CA GLU A 73 13.40 19.66 -12.43
C GLU A 73 13.24 19.15 -10.98
N PHE A 74 13.91 18.05 -10.62
CA PHE A 74 13.67 17.34 -9.36
C PHE A 74 13.85 18.24 -8.13
N ALA A 75 14.95 19.03 -8.10
CA ALA A 75 15.28 19.95 -7.01
C ALA A 75 14.20 21.02 -6.77
N ASP A 76 13.44 21.41 -7.80
CA ASP A 76 12.37 22.40 -7.67
C ASP A 76 11.12 21.82 -7.00
N HIS A 77 11.05 20.49 -6.87
CA HIS A 77 9.89 19.73 -6.40
C HIS A 77 10.19 18.81 -5.21
N GLU A 78 11.32 19.00 -4.52
CA GLU A 78 11.75 18.16 -3.37
C GLU A 78 10.95 18.41 -2.09
N SER A 79 10.18 19.50 -2.00
CA SER A 79 9.40 19.79 -0.79
C SER A 79 8.14 18.92 -0.68
N ALA A 80 7.67 18.73 0.55
CA ALA A 80 6.46 17.98 0.88
C ALA A 80 5.14 18.60 0.36
N SER A 81 5.20 19.76 -0.30
CA SER A 81 4.02 20.49 -0.79
C SER A 81 3.19 19.64 -1.76
N LEU A 82 1.88 19.64 -1.58
CA LEU A 82 0.95 18.95 -2.49
C LEU A 82 0.93 19.55 -3.90
N ASP A 83 1.44 20.78 -4.07
CA ASP A 83 1.63 21.39 -5.40
C ASP A 83 2.71 20.66 -6.21
N ASN A 84 3.56 19.86 -5.55
CA ASN A 84 4.57 19.05 -6.20
C ASN A 84 4.06 17.68 -6.64
N ILE A 85 2.82 17.28 -6.33
CA ILE A 85 2.23 16.06 -6.92
C ILE A 85 2.17 16.25 -8.43
N ARG A 86 2.51 15.20 -9.20
CA ARG A 86 2.78 15.34 -10.64
C ARG A 86 1.68 16.04 -11.43
N THR A 87 0.41 15.78 -11.10
CA THR A 87 -0.72 16.52 -11.67
C THR A 87 -1.83 16.71 -10.62
N PRO A 88 -2.69 17.74 -10.76
CA PRO A 88 -3.86 17.90 -9.90
C PRO A 88 -4.78 16.68 -9.90
N GLU A 89 -4.96 16.01 -11.05
CA GLU A 89 -5.82 14.83 -11.15
C GLU A 89 -5.22 13.62 -10.40
N ALA A 90 -3.88 13.51 -10.36
CA ALA A 90 -3.22 12.48 -9.57
C ALA A 90 -3.44 12.71 -8.07
N ARG A 91 -3.33 13.98 -7.64
CA ARG A 91 -3.65 14.37 -6.26
C ARG A 91 -5.10 14.06 -5.89
N GLU A 92 -6.05 14.43 -6.74
CA GLU A 92 -7.48 14.15 -6.51
C GLU A 92 -7.76 12.64 -6.43
N ALA A 93 -7.09 11.84 -7.26
CA ALA A 93 -7.20 10.39 -7.23
C ALA A 93 -6.65 9.79 -5.93
N ASP A 94 -5.50 10.28 -5.45
CA ASP A 94 -4.91 9.92 -4.17
C ASP A 94 -5.86 10.26 -3.01
N GLU A 95 -6.35 11.51 -2.96
CA GLU A 95 -7.29 11.99 -1.94
C GLU A 95 -8.61 11.19 -1.94
N LYS A 96 -9.05 10.67 -3.09
CA LYS A 96 -10.19 9.75 -3.19
C LYS A 96 -9.91 8.41 -2.50
N VAL A 97 -8.75 7.81 -2.74
CA VAL A 97 -8.30 6.57 -2.08
C VAL A 97 -8.20 6.76 -0.57
N LEU A 98 -7.59 7.87 -0.13
CA LEU A 98 -7.46 8.21 1.29
C LEU A 98 -8.82 8.28 2.00
N ARG A 99 -9.80 8.98 1.40
CA ARG A 99 -11.15 9.09 1.97
C ARG A 99 -11.83 7.73 2.14
N TRP A 100 -11.68 6.83 1.16
CA TRP A 100 -12.24 5.49 1.27
C TRP A 100 -11.53 4.64 2.32
N TRP A 101 -10.21 4.75 2.44
CA TRP A 101 -9.47 4.10 3.52
C TRP A 101 -9.93 4.57 4.90
N GLU A 102 -10.07 5.87 5.13
CA GLU A 102 -10.58 6.42 6.40
C GLU A 102 -11.98 5.90 6.75
N GLN A 103 -12.81 5.65 5.72
CA GLN A 103 -14.17 5.12 5.88
C GLN A 103 -14.21 3.59 6.04
N GLY A 104 -13.10 2.90 5.78
CA GLY A 104 -13.03 1.44 5.68
C GLY A 104 -13.70 0.88 4.42
N ASP A 105 -13.90 1.71 3.39
CA ASP A 105 -14.53 1.32 2.13
C ASP A 105 -13.51 0.76 1.13
N HIS A 106 -12.95 -0.39 1.48
CA HIS A 106 -11.95 -1.07 0.66
C HIS A 106 -12.50 -1.56 -0.67
N ARG A 107 -13.82 -1.83 -0.75
CA ARG A 107 -14.49 -2.21 -2.00
C ARG A 107 -14.33 -1.13 -3.04
N GLN A 108 -14.65 0.12 -2.70
CA GLN A 108 -14.52 1.24 -3.62
C GLN A 108 -13.09 1.42 -4.11
N VAL A 109 -12.09 1.23 -3.24
CA VAL A 109 -10.66 1.30 -3.64
C VAL A 109 -10.30 0.22 -4.66
N ILE A 110 -10.77 -1.02 -4.44
CA ILE A 110 -10.50 -2.15 -5.35
C ILE A 110 -11.20 -1.94 -6.71
N GLU A 111 -12.46 -1.54 -6.70
CA GLU A 111 -13.23 -1.27 -7.92
C GLU A 111 -12.67 -0.08 -8.71
N TYR A 112 -12.08 0.89 -8.00
CA TYR A 112 -11.45 2.07 -8.60
C TYR A 112 -10.09 1.78 -9.25
N GLN A 113 -9.46 0.64 -8.95
CA GLN A 113 -8.08 0.35 -9.35
C GLN A 113 -7.83 0.50 -10.86
N PRO A 114 -8.71 0.04 -11.78
CA PRO A 114 -8.49 0.22 -13.22
C PRO A 114 -8.42 1.69 -13.66
N GLU A 115 -9.19 2.57 -13.00
CA GLU A 115 -9.11 4.02 -13.24
C GLU A 115 -7.84 4.60 -12.60
N TYR A 116 -7.58 4.25 -11.35
CA TYR A 116 -6.42 4.73 -10.60
C TYR A 116 -5.09 4.40 -11.29
N ARG A 117 -5.02 3.25 -11.99
CA ARG A 117 -3.87 2.84 -12.80
C ARG A 117 -3.41 3.88 -13.82
N ARG A 118 -4.29 4.78 -14.26
CA ARG A 118 -3.93 5.90 -15.15
C ARG A 118 -2.93 6.86 -14.51
N HIS A 119 -2.95 6.99 -13.18
CA HIS A 119 -2.01 7.80 -12.40
C HIS A 119 -0.74 7.05 -11.99
N ALA A 120 -0.56 5.82 -12.51
CA ALA A 120 0.60 4.96 -12.31
C ALA A 120 0.98 4.81 -10.82
N PRO A 121 0.09 4.27 -9.97
CA PRO A 121 0.42 4.01 -8.57
C PRO A 121 1.59 3.02 -8.44
N GLU A 122 2.36 3.14 -7.37
CA GLU A 122 3.59 2.35 -7.21
C GLU A 122 3.31 0.85 -7.30
N GLY A 123 4.13 0.12 -8.07
CA GLY A 123 3.96 -1.33 -8.20
C GLY A 123 2.56 -1.76 -8.63
N PHE A 124 1.89 -0.96 -9.49
CA PHE A 124 0.51 -1.21 -9.92
C PHE A 124 -0.52 -1.22 -8.79
N PHE A 125 -0.16 -0.66 -7.63
CA PHE A 125 -0.88 -0.74 -6.36
C PHE A 125 -0.96 -2.15 -5.77
N GLY A 126 -0.12 -3.07 -6.26
CA GLY A 126 -0.13 -4.48 -5.87
C GLY A 126 0.18 -4.71 -4.39
N HIS A 127 1.04 -3.89 -3.79
CA HIS A 127 1.34 -3.94 -2.35
C HIS A 127 0.07 -3.79 -1.49
N TYR A 128 -0.77 -2.80 -1.81
CA TYR A 128 -2.06 -2.61 -1.16
C TYR A 128 -3.05 -3.73 -1.50
N LEU A 129 -3.15 -4.14 -2.78
CA LEU A 129 -4.09 -5.20 -3.19
C LEU A 129 -3.79 -6.55 -2.51
N MET A 130 -2.51 -6.92 -2.36
CA MET A 130 -2.10 -8.10 -1.62
C MET A 130 -2.45 -8.00 -0.13
N MET A 131 -2.20 -6.84 0.50
CA MET A 131 -2.54 -6.63 1.91
C MET A 131 -4.05 -6.67 2.13
N VAL A 132 -4.83 -5.91 1.35
CA VAL A 132 -6.29 -5.85 1.51
C VAL A 132 -6.92 -7.21 1.24
N GLY A 133 -6.42 -7.97 0.26
CA GLY A 133 -6.84 -9.36 0.02
C GLY A 133 -6.65 -10.24 1.27
N ALA A 134 -5.55 -10.06 2.00
CA ALA A 134 -5.30 -10.82 3.23
C ALA A 134 -6.18 -10.41 4.42
N ILE A 135 -6.70 -9.18 4.43
CA ILE A 135 -7.58 -8.67 5.49
C ILE A 135 -9.04 -8.59 5.06
N GLY A 136 -9.49 -9.41 4.10
CA GLY A 136 -10.90 -9.56 3.74
C GLY A 136 -11.34 -8.95 2.39
N GLY A 137 -10.39 -8.40 1.62
CA GLY A 137 -10.61 -7.90 0.26
C GLY A 137 -11.72 -6.86 0.18
N SER A 138 -12.65 -7.04 -0.76
CA SER A 138 -13.82 -6.16 -0.96
C SER A 138 -14.88 -6.26 0.14
N ALA A 139 -14.71 -7.17 1.11
CA ALA A 139 -15.52 -7.24 2.31
C ALA A 139 -14.83 -6.63 3.54
N CYS A 140 -13.56 -6.21 3.42
CA CYS A 140 -12.85 -5.56 4.52
C CYS A 140 -13.56 -4.26 4.91
N SER A 141 -13.77 -4.07 6.22
CA SER A 141 -14.41 -2.89 6.81
C SER A 141 -13.51 -2.13 7.80
N ALA A 142 -12.21 -2.44 7.82
CA ALA A 142 -11.24 -1.80 8.71
C ALA A 142 -11.03 -0.33 8.33
N ALA A 143 -11.39 0.60 9.21
CA ALA A 143 -11.10 2.01 8.99
C ALA A 143 -9.60 2.27 9.12
N GLY A 144 -9.04 3.01 8.17
CA GLY A 144 -7.66 3.44 8.16
C GLY A 144 -7.41 4.59 9.13
N LEU A 145 -6.43 4.41 10.02
CA LEU A 145 -5.88 5.46 10.87
C LEU A 145 -4.65 6.05 10.19
N ARG A 146 -4.67 7.36 9.95
CA ARG A 146 -3.55 8.10 9.37
C ARG A 146 -2.47 8.35 10.43
N TYR A 147 -1.23 8.02 10.10
CA TYR A 147 -0.04 8.21 10.96
C TYR A 147 0.91 9.30 10.47
N SER A 148 0.68 9.85 9.28
CA SER A 148 1.37 11.03 8.75
C SER A 148 0.42 11.84 7.89
N GLU A 149 0.71 13.12 7.68
CA GLU A 149 0.01 13.87 6.64
C GLU A 149 0.21 13.22 5.26
N TYR A 150 -0.72 13.48 4.34
CA TYR A 150 -0.52 13.20 2.93
C TYR A 150 0.43 14.25 2.36
N GLU A 151 1.50 13.81 1.71
CA GLU A 151 2.57 14.68 1.23
C GLU A 151 3.08 14.26 -0.15
N SER A 152 3.78 15.19 -0.81
CA SER A 152 4.54 14.88 -2.03
C SER A 152 5.95 14.43 -1.71
N ALA A 153 6.43 13.40 -2.39
CA ALA A 153 7.84 13.09 -2.53
C ALA A 153 8.23 13.16 -4.01
N ALA A 154 8.71 14.34 -4.42
CA ALA A 154 9.21 14.63 -5.76
C ALA A 154 8.28 14.21 -6.93
N GLY A 155 6.97 14.42 -6.77
CA GLY A 155 5.96 14.05 -7.78
C GLY A 155 5.01 12.94 -7.34
N THR A 156 5.41 12.15 -6.35
CA THR A 156 4.67 10.98 -5.87
C THR A 156 3.87 11.29 -4.62
N GLY A 157 2.71 10.66 -4.46
CA GLY A 157 1.89 10.77 -3.26
C GLY A 157 2.33 9.79 -2.18
N GLN A 158 2.52 10.28 -0.96
CA GLN A 158 2.99 9.48 0.19
C GLN A 158 2.08 9.66 1.41
N VAL A 159 1.83 8.58 2.13
CA VAL A 159 1.09 8.58 3.41
C VAL A 159 1.43 7.32 4.20
N HIS A 160 1.37 7.41 5.53
CA HIS A 160 1.36 6.23 6.40
C HIS A 160 -0.08 5.98 6.90
N MET A 161 -0.61 4.79 6.59
CA MET A 161 -1.94 4.35 7.00
C MET A 161 -1.87 3.02 7.76
N TRP A 162 -2.62 2.92 8.86
CA TRP A 162 -2.74 1.73 9.69
C TRP A 162 -4.16 1.19 9.65
N PHE A 163 -4.33 -0.11 9.41
CA PHE A 163 -5.63 -0.78 9.43
C PHE A 163 -5.66 -1.76 10.60
N GLU A 164 -6.23 -1.32 11.73
CA GLU A 164 -6.40 -2.16 12.92
C GLU A 164 -7.52 -3.18 12.71
N LYS A 165 -7.36 -4.39 13.22
CA LYS A 165 -8.41 -5.42 13.14
C LYS A 165 -9.63 -4.97 13.94
N PRO A 166 -10.82 -4.78 13.32
CA PRO A 166 -12.01 -4.47 14.08
C PRO A 166 -12.35 -5.58 15.06
N VAL A 167 -12.95 -5.23 16.21
CA VAL A 167 -13.37 -6.22 17.24
C VAL A 167 -14.31 -7.27 16.65
N SER A 168 -15.18 -6.86 15.74
CA SER A 168 -16.11 -7.72 15.02
C SER A 168 -15.46 -8.57 13.91
N GLY A 169 -14.15 -8.44 13.72
CA GLY A 169 -13.40 -9.07 12.64
C GLY A 169 -13.34 -8.20 11.38
N TRP A 170 -12.50 -8.63 10.43
CA TRP A 170 -12.18 -7.88 9.22
C TRP A 170 -13.36 -7.60 8.31
N THR A 171 -14.34 -8.50 8.27
CA THR A 171 -15.43 -8.49 7.28
C THR A 171 -16.81 -8.30 7.90
N ALA A 172 -16.88 -7.91 9.18
CA ALA A 172 -18.16 -7.61 9.79
C ALA A 172 -18.70 -6.31 9.18
N GLN A 173 -19.92 -6.39 8.64
CA GLN A 173 -20.63 -5.22 8.15
C GLN A 173 -21.13 -4.39 9.35
N LYS A 174 -21.05 -3.07 9.23
CA LYS A 174 -21.66 -2.13 10.18
C LYS A 174 -23.18 -2.13 10.04
#